data_AF-A0A3D2JCR4-F1
#
_entry.id   AF-A0A3D2JCR4-F1
#
_cell.length_a   1.000
_cell.length_b   1.000
_cell.length_c   1.000
_cell.angle_alpha   90.00
_cell.angle_beta   90.00
_cell.angle_gamma   90.00
#
_symmetry.space_group_name_H-M   'P 1'
#
loop_
_entity.id
_entity.type
_entity.pdbx_description
1 polymer ?
#
loop_
_entity_poly.entity_id
_entity_poly.type
_entity_poly.pdbx_seq_one_letter_code
_entity_poly.pdbx_strand_id
1 'polypeptide(L)'
;MPRTHHHSYQSTSRTHHYSSLSSLMYKALLLILVGFALVWVVKTYLPSSQQESSVVGSPTISANFINRVLAYYHSPASGKGQALYDDGVKYGIDPAFALAFFLEESNFGTQGVARVTHSLGNIRAVSGYPQVDGYRYYRTWEEGFEDWYKLISQQYVTQWGLSTVDQIIPVYAPGSDNNDEAAYIQTVKSAVSTWRSGQVEV
;
A
#
# COMPACT_ATOMS: atom_id res chain seq x y z
N MET A 1 61.84 -81.86 8.73
CA MET A 1 62.14 -80.48 8.31
C MET A 1 61.14 -80.04 7.25
N PRO A 2 60.20 -79.12 7.52
CA PRO A 2 59.46 -78.42 6.49
C PRO A 2 59.97 -76.96 6.39
N ARG A 3 60.16 -76.44 5.17
CA ARG A 3 60.38 -74.99 4.94
C ARG A 3 59.17 -74.41 4.23
N THR A 4 58.65 -73.38 4.86
CA THR A 4 57.42 -72.64 4.64
C THR A 4 57.53 -71.70 3.45
N HIS A 5 56.54 -71.73 2.55
CA HIS A 5 56.34 -70.68 1.54
C HIS A 5 55.59 -69.50 2.18
N HIS A 6 56.23 -68.32 2.16
CA HIS A 6 55.60 -67.04 2.52
C HIS A 6 54.55 -66.65 1.47
N HIS A 7 53.31 -66.45 1.91
CA HIS A 7 52.27 -65.76 1.13
C HIS A 7 52.34 -64.26 1.45
N SER A 8 52.63 -63.46 0.42
CA SER A 8 52.60 -62.00 0.43
C SER A 8 51.16 -61.50 0.29
N TYR A 9 50.68 -60.74 1.27
CA TYR A 9 49.43 -59.99 1.17
C TYR A 9 49.66 -58.72 0.33
N GLN A 10 49.05 -58.64 -0.85
CA GLN A 10 48.85 -57.37 -1.55
C GLN A 10 47.52 -56.76 -1.10
N SER A 11 47.60 -55.66 -0.35
CA SER A 11 46.45 -54.80 -0.02
C SER A 11 46.13 -53.89 -1.21
N THR A 12 45.01 -54.14 -1.88
CA THR A 12 44.45 -53.22 -2.87
C THR A 12 43.60 -52.16 -2.16
N SER A 13 44.17 -50.97 -1.94
CA SER A 13 43.40 -49.79 -1.51
C SER A 13 42.62 -49.23 -2.70
N ARG A 14 41.31 -49.52 -2.75
CA ARG A 14 40.38 -48.93 -3.71
C ARG A 14 39.91 -47.57 -3.17
N THR A 15 40.55 -46.49 -3.59
CA THR A 15 40.09 -45.12 -3.31
C THR A 15 38.92 -44.78 -4.23
N HIS A 16 37.69 -44.97 -3.74
CA HIS A 16 36.50 -44.42 -4.39
C HIS A 16 36.41 -42.92 -4.09
N HIS A 17 36.81 -42.10 -5.06
CA HIS A 17 36.64 -40.65 -4.98
C HIS A 17 35.22 -40.28 -5.46
N TYR A 18 34.28 -40.23 -4.51
CA TYR A 18 32.94 -39.66 -4.69
C TYR A 18 33.05 -38.12 -4.73
N SER A 19 33.17 -37.50 -5.91
CA SER A 19 33.36 -36.04 -6.00
C SER A 19 32.50 -35.29 -7.02
N SER A 20 31.33 -35.80 -7.44
CA SER A 20 30.43 -35.02 -8.33
C SER A 20 28.97 -34.91 -7.91
N LEU A 21 28.39 -35.87 -7.18
CA LEU A 21 26.97 -35.82 -6.79
C LEU A 21 26.69 -34.96 -5.56
N SER A 22 27.61 -34.88 -4.60
CA SER A 22 27.48 -34.04 -3.39
C SER A 22 27.54 -32.53 -3.70
N SER A 23 28.31 -32.13 -4.72
CA SER A 23 28.47 -30.73 -5.15
C SER A 23 27.18 -30.16 -5.76
N LEU A 24 26.44 -30.96 -6.53
CA LEU A 24 25.19 -30.53 -7.16
C LEU A 24 24.05 -30.36 -6.15
N MET A 25 23.95 -31.28 -5.18
CA MET A 25 22.95 -31.21 -4.11
C MET A 25 23.19 -30.01 -3.18
N TYR A 26 24.46 -29.68 -2.88
CA TYR A 26 24.80 -28.52 -2.06
C TYR A 26 24.49 -27.19 -2.76
N LYS A 27 24.70 -27.10 -4.08
CA LYS A 27 24.37 -25.91 -4.89
C LYS A 27 22.86 -25.70 -5.03
N ALA A 28 22.07 -26.77 -5.17
CA ALA A 28 20.61 -26.69 -5.19
C ALA A 28 20.01 -26.27 -3.83
N LEU A 29 20.54 -26.80 -2.72
CA LEU A 29 20.15 -26.36 -1.37
C LEU A 29 20.56 -24.91 -1.07
N LEU A 30 21.75 -24.48 -1.51
CA LEU A 30 22.20 -23.08 -1.38
C LEU A 30 21.31 -22.11 -2.16
N LEU A 31 20.86 -22.46 -3.36
CA LEU A 31 19.96 -21.61 -4.15
C LEU A 31 18.55 -21.50 -3.53
N ILE A 32 18.04 -22.57 -2.92
CA ILE A 32 16.75 -22.54 -2.18
C ILE A 32 16.91 -21.72 -0.89
N LEU A 33 17.98 -21.91 -0.13
CA LEU A 33 18.25 -21.15 1.09
C LEU A 33 18.55 -19.67 0.82
N VAL A 34 19.26 -19.35 -0.27
CA VAL A 34 19.47 -17.96 -0.73
C VAL A 34 18.17 -17.36 -1.25
N GLY A 35 17.30 -18.13 -1.91
CA GLY A 35 15.96 -17.67 -2.33
C GLY A 35 15.04 -17.39 -1.14
N PHE A 36 15.00 -18.27 -0.14
CA PHE A 36 14.25 -18.04 1.11
C PHE A 36 14.87 -16.90 1.93
N ALA A 37 16.20 -16.79 2.00
CA ALA A 37 16.88 -15.69 2.66
C ALA A 37 16.64 -14.37 1.92
N LEU A 38 16.62 -14.34 0.58
CA LEU A 38 16.29 -13.14 -0.21
C LEU A 38 14.82 -12.73 -0.02
N VAL A 39 13.88 -13.69 0.01
CA VAL A 39 12.46 -13.41 0.30
C VAL A 39 12.27 -12.91 1.75
N TRP A 40 13.03 -13.45 2.71
CA TRP A 40 13.00 -13.01 4.11
C TRP A 40 13.65 -11.63 4.28
N VAL A 41 14.80 -11.40 3.64
CA VAL A 41 15.55 -10.14 3.58
C VAL A 41 14.70 -9.05 2.94
N VAL A 42 14.11 -9.27 1.75
CA VAL A 42 13.25 -8.27 1.10
C VAL A 42 12.01 -7.93 1.96
N LYS A 43 11.46 -8.88 2.72
CA LYS A 43 10.42 -8.59 3.72
C LYS A 43 10.92 -7.74 4.90
N THR A 44 12.17 -7.90 5.33
CA THR A 44 12.77 -7.15 6.46
C THR A 44 13.39 -5.79 6.09
N TYR A 45 13.60 -5.48 4.81
CA TYR A 45 14.28 -4.26 4.36
C TYR A 45 13.44 -3.30 3.51
N LEU A 46 12.11 -3.41 3.51
CA LEU A 46 11.31 -2.23 3.19
C LEU A 46 11.50 -1.25 4.35
N PRO A 47 12.02 -0.03 4.12
CA PRO A 47 12.13 0.97 5.19
C PRO A 47 10.74 1.16 5.80
N SER A 48 10.62 1.21 7.13
CA SER A 48 9.30 1.30 7.79
C SER A 48 8.47 2.48 7.29
N SER A 49 9.13 3.55 6.82
CA SER A 49 8.50 4.71 6.20
C SER A 49 7.72 4.40 4.90
N GLN A 50 8.11 3.38 4.13
CA GLN A 50 7.39 2.97 2.91
C GLN A 50 6.14 2.14 3.23
N GLN A 51 6.18 1.35 4.31
CA GLN A 51 5.02 0.57 4.75
C GLN A 51 4.01 1.45 5.48
N GLU A 52 4.46 2.46 6.22
CA GLU A 52 3.59 3.47 6.84
C GLU A 52 2.83 4.33 5.83
N SER A 53 3.41 4.53 4.63
CA SER A 53 2.86 5.37 3.55
C SER A 53 2.04 4.60 2.51
N SER A 54 1.90 3.28 2.65
CA SER A 54 1.11 2.47 1.72
C SER A 54 -0.38 2.64 1.95
N VAL A 55 -1.13 2.92 0.88
CA VAL A 55 -2.59 3.04 0.90
C VAL A 55 -3.28 1.68 0.94
N VAL A 56 -2.59 0.62 0.52
CA VAL A 56 -3.14 -0.74 0.41
C VAL A 56 -3.10 -1.42 1.77
N GLY A 57 -4.23 -1.92 2.23
CA GLY A 57 -4.30 -2.62 3.50
C GLY A 57 -5.72 -2.70 4.07
N SER A 58 -5.83 -3.45 5.17
CA SER A 58 -7.05 -3.46 5.98
C SER A 58 -7.21 -2.14 6.72
N PRO A 59 -8.44 -1.76 7.12
CA PRO A 59 -8.65 -0.54 7.85
C PRO A 59 -7.87 -0.43 9.16
N THR A 60 -7.21 0.71 9.36
CA THR A 60 -6.50 1.02 10.61
C THR A 60 -7.28 1.92 11.55
N ILE A 61 -8.39 2.49 11.09
CA ILE A 61 -9.35 3.28 11.88
C ILE A 61 -10.76 2.72 11.70
N SER A 62 -11.62 2.87 12.72
CA SER A 62 -13.00 2.38 12.69
C SER A 62 -13.97 3.39 12.04
N ALA A 63 -15.12 2.92 11.55
CA ALA A 63 -16.21 3.78 11.08
C ALA A 63 -16.66 4.84 12.10
N ASN A 64 -16.75 4.46 13.39
CA ASN A 64 -17.08 5.38 14.47
C ASN A 64 -16.00 6.46 14.65
N PHE A 65 -14.74 6.11 14.45
CA PHE A 65 -13.65 7.07 14.49
C PHE A 65 -13.71 8.06 13.32
N ILE A 66 -13.96 7.56 12.09
CA ILE A 66 -14.17 8.41 10.91
C ILE A 66 -15.31 9.41 11.17
N ASN A 67 -16.42 8.96 11.73
CA ASN A 67 -17.54 9.83 12.10
C ASN A 67 -17.14 10.92 13.12
N ARG A 68 -16.29 10.60 14.10
CA ARG A 68 -15.76 11.59 15.04
C ARG A 68 -14.93 12.65 14.33
N VAL A 69 -14.06 12.26 13.40
CA VAL A 69 -13.25 13.21 12.61
C VAL A 69 -14.14 14.12 11.77
N LEU A 70 -15.06 13.55 11.00
CA LEU A 70 -15.98 14.33 10.17
C LEU A 70 -16.86 15.28 10.99
N ALA A 71 -17.31 14.86 12.17
CA ALA A 71 -18.07 15.72 13.08
C ALA A 71 -17.21 16.85 13.67
N TYR A 72 -15.97 16.57 14.07
CA TYR A 72 -15.05 17.56 14.63
C TYR A 72 -14.78 18.71 13.66
N TYR A 73 -14.56 18.40 12.38
CA TYR A 73 -14.31 19.39 11.33
C TYR A 73 -15.58 19.97 10.67
N HIS A 74 -16.77 19.72 11.26
CA HIS A 74 -18.05 20.20 10.73
C HIS A 74 -18.32 19.82 9.27
N SER A 75 -17.89 18.63 8.87
CA SER A 75 -18.07 18.14 7.51
C SER A 75 -19.56 17.98 7.18
N PRO A 76 -20.03 18.42 5.98
CA PRO A 76 -21.35 18.05 5.47
C PRO A 76 -21.51 16.54 5.24
N ALA A 77 -20.43 15.77 5.28
CA ALA A 77 -20.45 14.31 5.23
C ALA A 77 -20.51 13.64 6.61
N SER A 78 -20.71 14.40 7.70
CA SER A 78 -20.82 13.84 9.05
C SER A 78 -21.93 12.77 9.13
N GLY A 79 -21.65 11.68 9.84
CA GLY A 79 -22.53 10.50 9.94
C GLY A 79 -22.31 9.44 8.86
N LYS A 80 -21.47 9.71 7.83
CA LYS A 80 -21.23 8.80 6.70
C LYS A 80 -19.99 7.92 6.85
N GLY A 81 -19.37 7.89 8.03
CA GLY A 81 -18.13 7.16 8.28
C GLY A 81 -18.23 5.65 8.04
N GLN A 82 -19.42 5.05 8.16
CA GLN A 82 -19.63 3.64 7.81
C GLN A 82 -19.46 3.39 6.31
N ALA A 83 -20.05 4.22 5.46
CA ALA A 83 -19.92 4.07 4.00
C ALA A 83 -18.46 4.21 3.56
N LEU A 84 -17.76 5.23 4.07
CA LEU A 84 -16.34 5.44 3.78
C LEU A 84 -15.47 4.26 4.26
N TYR A 85 -15.76 3.71 5.44
CA TYR A 85 -15.09 2.50 5.95
C TYR A 85 -15.36 1.27 5.07
N ASP A 86 -16.63 1.04 4.70
CA ASP A 86 -17.06 -0.13 3.93
C ASP A 86 -16.43 -0.13 2.54
N ASP A 87 -16.30 1.03 1.89
CA ASP A 87 -15.58 1.15 0.63
C ASP A 87 -14.08 0.84 0.81
N GLY A 88 -13.45 1.30 1.90
CA GLY A 88 -12.08 0.92 2.23
C GLY A 88 -11.89 -0.61 2.31
N VAL A 89 -12.82 -1.30 2.99
CA VAL A 89 -12.84 -2.77 3.04
C VAL A 89 -13.03 -3.38 1.65
N LYS A 90 -14.01 -2.89 0.89
CA LYS A 90 -14.38 -3.39 -0.45
C LYS A 90 -13.24 -3.27 -1.46
N TYR A 91 -12.46 -2.19 -1.42
CA TYR A 91 -11.40 -1.90 -2.38
C TYR A 91 -10.00 -2.26 -1.89
N GLY A 92 -9.86 -2.74 -0.64
CA GLY A 92 -8.57 -3.11 -0.04
C GLY A 92 -7.66 -1.92 0.24
N ILE A 93 -8.25 -0.76 0.54
CA ILE A 93 -7.56 0.50 0.79
C ILE A 93 -7.88 0.95 2.22
N ASP A 94 -6.86 1.29 3.00
CA ASP A 94 -7.06 1.77 4.36
C ASP A 94 -7.81 3.13 4.35
N PRO A 95 -9.01 3.23 4.95
CA PRO A 95 -9.82 4.44 4.94
C PRO A 95 -9.19 5.65 5.62
N ALA A 96 -8.14 5.46 6.43
CA ALA A 96 -7.35 6.59 6.93
C ALA A 96 -6.80 7.47 5.78
N PHE A 97 -6.41 6.86 4.66
CA PHE A 97 -5.89 7.62 3.51
C PHE A 97 -6.99 8.34 2.74
N ALA A 98 -8.15 7.72 2.51
CA ALA A 98 -9.27 8.41 1.88
C ALA A 98 -9.71 9.63 2.70
N LEU A 99 -9.78 9.47 4.02
CA LEU A 99 -10.09 10.57 4.93
C LEU A 99 -9.03 11.69 4.87
N ALA A 100 -7.76 11.34 4.66
CA ALA A 100 -6.66 12.29 4.59
C ALA A 100 -6.63 13.07 3.27
N PHE A 101 -6.95 12.41 2.16
CA PHE A 101 -7.20 13.10 0.89
C PHE A 101 -8.40 14.05 1.05
N PHE A 102 -9.48 13.63 1.72
CA PHE A 102 -10.64 14.49 1.91
C PHE A 102 -10.33 15.78 2.69
N LEU A 103 -9.44 15.67 3.69
CA LEU A 103 -8.90 16.80 4.43
C LEU A 103 -8.18 17.77 3.49
N GLU A 104 -7.18 17.29 2.75
CA GLU A 104 -6.36 18.13 1.87
C GLU A 104 -7.20 18.77 0.75
N GLU A 105 -8.10 18.01 0.14
CA GLU A 105 -8.83 18.43 -1.06
C GLU A 105 -9.88 19.51 -0.80
N SER A 106 -10.47 19.52 0.39
CA SER A 106 -11.63 20.39 0.63
C SER A 106 -11.95 20.66 2.10
N ASN A 107 -11.03 20.32 3.01
CA ASN A 107 -11.28 20.31 4.44
C ASN A 107 -12.61 19.58 4.76
N PHE A 108 -12.67 18.33 4.33
CA PHE A 108 -13.84 17.44 4.46
C PHE A 108 -15.12 17.99 3.83
N GLY A 109 -15.02 18.60 2.65
CA GLY A 109 -16.16 19.07 1.88
C GLY A 109 -16.69 20.44 2.30
N THR A 110 -16.02 21.13 3.23
CA THR A 110 -16.41 22.47 3.69
C THR A 110 -15.94 23.58 2.76
N GLN A 111 -14.98 23.30 1.88
CA GLN A 111 -14.33 24.27 1.01
C GLN A 111 -14.36 23.85 -0.47
N GLY A 112 -14.10 24.82 -1.34
CA GLY A 112 -13.95 24.59 -2.78
C GLY A 112 -15.19 24.00 -3.46
N VAL A 113 -14.95 23.30 -4.57
CA VAL A 113 -15.99 22.71 -5.43
C VAL A 113 -16.69 21.52 -4.76
N ALA A 114 -16.04 20.84 -3.81
CA ALA A 114 -16.60 19.71 -3.05
C ALA A 114 -17.91 20.07 -2.34
N ARG A 115 -18.12 21.34 -1.99
CA ARG A 115 -19.37 21.87 -1.40
C ARG A 115 -20.62 21.61 -2.24
N VAL A 116 -20.44 21.44 -3.56
CA VAL A 116 -21.54 21.22 -4.50
C VAL A 116 -21.40 19.92 -5.30
N THR A 117 -20.19 19.36 -5.43
CA THR A 117 -19.97 18.11 -6.16
C THR A 117 -20.08 16.86 -5.33
N HIS A 118 -20.03 16.96 -3.99
CA HIS A 118 -19.90 15.81 -3.09
C HIS A 118 -18.68 14.93 -3.41
N SER A 119 -17.63 15.53 -3.96
CA SER A 119 -16.39 14.84 -4.33
C SER A 119 -15.43 14.82 -3.15
N LEU A 120 -15.04 13.63 -2.69
CA LEU A 120 -13.99 13.49 -1.67
C LEU A 120 -12.63 13.94 -2.21
N GLY A 121 -12.36 13.62 -3.49
CA GLY A 121 -11.06 13.77 -4.10
C GLY A 121 -10.92 14.90 -5.12
N ASN A 122 -11.95 15.71 -5.34
CA ASN A 122 -12.04 16.63 -6.48
C ASN A 122 -11.57 15.99 -7.80
N ILE A 123 -12.10 14.80 -8.12
CA ILE A 123 -11.68 14.05 -9.31
C ILE A 123 -12.08 14.82 -10.57
N ARG A 124 -11.15 14.99 -11.51
CA ARG A 124 -11.42 15.65 -12.80
C ARG A 124 -12.42 14.84 -13.63
N ALA A 125 -13.37 15.55 -14.23
CA ALA A 125 -14.34 14.94 -15.12
C ALA A 125 -13.69 14.61 -16.47
N VAL A 126 -14.03 13.43 -16.99
CA VAL A 126 -13.80 13.08 -18.39
C VAL A 126 -15.14 13.10 -19.13
N SER A 127 -15.10 13.06 -20.47
CA SER A 127 -16.32 13.08 -21.29
C SER A 127 -17.35 12.05 -20.80
N GLY A 128 -18.58 12.49 -20.61
CA GLY A 128 -19.71 11.66 -20.16
C GLY A 128 -19.99 11.67 -18.65
N TYR A 129 -19.15 12.27 -17.82
CA TYR A 129 -19.45 12.46 -16.39
C TYR A 129 -20.24 13.75 -16.14
N PRO A 130 -21.29 13.73 -15.27
CA PRO A 130 -21.82 14.95 -14.68
C PRO A 130 -20.69 15.75 -14.03
N GLN A 131 -20.66 17.07 -14.22
CA GLN A 131 -19.57 17.89 -13.73
C GLN A 131 -19.99 19.29 -13.31
N VAL A 132 -19.20 19.87 -12.41
CA VAL A 132 -19.20 21.30 -12.06
C VAL A 132 -17.75 21.78 -12.15
N ASP A 133 -17.50 22.84 -12.91
CA ASP A 133 -16.19 23.48 -13.06
C ASP A 133 -15.02 22.51 -13.42
N GLY A 134 -15.31 21.48 -14.24
CA GLY A 134 -14.32 20.49 -14.66
C GLY A 134 -14.11 19.32 -13.69
N TYR A 135 -14.85 19.30 -12.58
CA TYR A 135 -14.79 18.25 -11.56
C TYR A 135 -16.03 17.36 -11.60
N ARG A 136 -15.86 16.06 -11.38
CA ARG A 136 -16.97 15.10 -11.33
C ARG A 136 -17.95 15.51 -10.24
N TYR A 137 -19.23 15.46 -10.59
CA TYR A 137 -20.35 15.70 -9.69
C TYR A 137 -21.00 14.38 -9.30
N TYR A 138 -21.33 14.24 -8.02
CA TYR A 138 -22.03 13.11 -7.43
C TYR A 138 -23.30 13.58 -6.73
N ARG A 139 -24.34 12.75 -6.72
CA ARG A 139 -25.60 13.05 -6.05
C ARG A 139 -25.47 12.93 -4.54
N THR A 140 -24.57 12.08 -4.07
CA THR A 140 -24.31 11.83 -2.64
C THR A 140 -22.81 11.78 -2.37
N TRP A 141 -22.43 12.01 -1.11
CA TRP A 141 -21.04 11.84 -0.66
C TRP A 141 -20.56 10.39 -0.82
N GLU A 142 -21.44 9.42 -0.58
CA GLU A 142 -21.13 8.00 -0.72
C GLU A 142 -20.75 7.62 -2.16
N GLU A 143 -21.45 8.15 -3.16
CA GLU A 143 -21.07 7.98 -4.58
C GLU A 143 -19.66 8.56 -4.86
N GLY A 144 -19.34 9.71 -4.25
CA GLY A 144 -18.03 10.34 -4.38
C GLY A 144 -16.91 9.58 -3.64
N PHE A 145 -17.23 8.94 -2.51
CA PHE A 145 -16.31 8.07 -1.77
C PHE A 145 -15.95 6.86 -2.61
N GLU A 146 -16.97 6.14 -3.10
CA GLU A 146 -16.78 4.94 -3.91
C GLU A 146 -15.94 5.22 -5.15
N ASP A 147 -16.19 6.33 -5.86
CA ASP A 147 -15.42 6.67 -7.07
C ASP A 147 -13.95 6.98 -6.76
N TRP A 148 -13.65 7.61 -5.62
CA TRP A 148 -12.26 7.80 -5.18
C TRP A 148 -11.57 6.47 -4.88
N TYR A 149 -12.20 5.59 -4.10
CA TYR A 149 -11.64 4.27 -3.80
C TYR A 149 -11.43 3.44 -5.05
N LYS A 150 -12.40 3.46 -5.96
CA LYS A 150 -12.31 2.78 -7.25
C LYS A 150 -11.13 3.32 -8.08
N LEU A 151 -10.97 4.64 -8.13
CA LEU A 151 -9.85 5.28 -8.84
C LEU A 151 -8.51 4.83 -8.24
N ILE A 152 -8.33 4.95 -6.93
CA ILE A 152 -7.08 4.57 -6.25
C ILE A 152 -6.79 3.08 -6.43
N SER A 153 -7.76 2.21 -6.14
CA SER A 153 -7.56 0.76 -6.19
C SER A 153 -7.35 0.24 -7.61
N GLN A 154 -8.18 0.66 -8.58
CA GLN A 154 -8.15 0.10 -9.92
C GLN A 154 -7.11 0.78 -10.82
N GLN A 155 -6.98 2.10 -10.77
CA GLN A 155 -6.07 2.83 -11.66
C GLN A 155 -4.67 2.91 -11.05
N TYR A 156 -4.56 3.53 -9.87
CA TYR A 156 -3.24 3.81 -9.28
C TYR A 156 -2.56 2.52 -8.82
N VAL A 157 -3.24 1.71 -8.01
CA VAL A 157 -2.65 0.49 -7.45
C VAL A 157 -2.58 -0.60 -8.51
N THR A 158 -3.71 -1.01 -9.09
CA THR A 158 -3.75 -2.21 -9.95
C THR A 158 -3.11 -1.99 -11.32
N GLN A 159 -3.44 -0.88 -12.02
CA GLN A 159 -2.93 -0.65 -13.37
C GLN A 159 -1.54 0.00 -13.40
N TRP A 160 -1.27 0.95 -12.50
CA TRP A 160 -0.02 1.70 -12.51
C TRP A 160 1.02 1.22 -11.49
N GLY A 161 0.64 0.35 -10.56
CA GLY A 161 1.57 -0.17 -9.53
C GLY A 161 1.97 0.87 -8.47
N LEU A 162 1.21 1.95 -8.33
CA LEU A 162 1.42 3.03 -7.35
C LEU A 162 0.64 2.70 -6.08
N SER A 163 1.35 2.34 -5.02
CA SER A 163 0.75 1.81 -3.78
C SER A 163 1.05 2.63 -2.53
N THR A 164 1.87 3.67 -2.65
CA THR A 164 2.18 4.61 -1.55
C THR A 164 1.77 6.03 -1.91
N VAL A 165 1.52 6.86 -0.90
CA VAL A 165 1.19 8.27 -1.13
C VAL A 165 2.31 9.05 -1.82
N ASP A 166 3.57 8.67 -1.58
CA ASP A 166 4.76 9.22 -2.27
C ASP A 166 4.73 8.95 -3.79
N GLN A 167 4.10 7.86 -4.21
CA GLN A 167 3.94 7.49 -5.62
C GLN A 167 2.68 8.08 -6.24
N ILE A 168 1.59 8.14 -5.47
CA ILE A 168 0.27 8.54 -5.95
C ILE A 168 0.17 10.05 -6.12
N ILE A 169 0.58 10.83 -5.11
CA ILE A 169 0.33 12.28 -5.07
C ILE A 169 0.97 13.04 -6.23
N PRO A 170 2.23 12.78 -6.65
CA PRO A 170 2.82 13.46 -7.80
C PRO A 170 2.07 13.24 -9.13
N VAL A 171 1.25 12.19 -9.22
CA VAL A 171 0.39 11.91 -10.38
C VAL A 171 -1.03 12.46 -10.17
N TYR A 172 -1.54 12.40 -8.94
CA TYR A 172 -2.88 12.82 -8.57
C TYR A 172 -3.06 14.34 -8.55
N ALA A 173 -2.09 15.04 -7.95
CA ALA A 173 -2.08 16.49 -7.77
C ALA A 173 -0.68 17.03 -8.13
N PRO A 174 -0.29 17.01 -9.42
CA PRO A 174 1.04 17.40 -9.84
C PRO A 174 1.29 18.91 -9.67
N GLY A 175 2.55 19.28 -9.47
CA GLY A 175 2.96 20.69 -9.39
C GLY A 175 2.71 21.49 -10.68
N SER A 176 2.58 20.82 -11.84
CA SER A 176 2.18 21.47 -13.10
C SER A 176 0.80 22.13 -13.03
N ASP A 177 -0.04 21.69 -12.10
CA ASP A 177 -1.38 22.23 -11.84
C ASP A 177 -1.36 23.20 -10.65
N ASN A 178 -0.18 23.67 -10.24
CA ASN A 178 0.09 24.56 -9.09
C ASN A 178 -0.15 23.94 -7.71
N ASN A 179 -0.01 22.62 -7.59
CA ASN A 179 0.00 21.94 -6.29
C ASN A 179 1.41 21.93 -5.66
N ASP A 180 1.47 21.79 -4.34
CA ASP A 180 2.71 21.46 -3.62
C ASP A 180 2.66 19.98 -3.21
N GLU A 181 3.27 19.13 -4.03
CA GLU A 181 3.30 17.67 -3.84
C GLU A 181 3.92 17.28 -2.49
N ALA A 182 4.98 17.98 -2.08
CA ALA A 182 5.69 17.67 -0.84
C ALA A 182 4.83 18.03 0.38
N ALA A 183 4.17 19.19 0.35
CA ALA A 183 3.22 19.59 1.39
C ALA A 183 2.04 18.62 1.47
N TYR A 184 1.43 18.24 0.33
CA TYR A 184 0.33 17.27 0.29
C TYR A 184 0.75 15.93 0.91
N ILE A 185 1.89 15.37 0.49
CA ILE A 185 2.42 14.12 1.05
C ILE A 185 2.58 14.22 2.57
N GLN A 186 3.10 15.35 3.06
CA GLN A 186 3.28 15.58 4.49
C GLN A 186 1.95 15.70 5.24
N THR A 187 0.96 16.43 4.70
CA THR A 187 -0.38 16.53 5.30
C THR A 187 -1.00 15.15 5.44
N VAL A 188 -0.98 14.35 4.36
CA VAL A 188 -1.60 13.01 4.37
C VAL A 188 -0.93 12.09 5.38
N LYS A 189 0.42 12.04 5.40
CA LYS A 189 1.15 11.20 6.35
C LYS A 189 0.90 11.62 7.80
N SER A 190 0.86 12.93 8.06
CA SER A 190 0.62 13.47 9.40
C SER A 190 -0.78 13.12 9.88
N ALA A 191 -1.80 13.35 9.04
CA ALA A 191 -3.19 13.04 9.35
C ALA A 191 -3.40 11.54 9.66
N VAL A 192 -2.86 10.66 8.80
CA VAL A 192 -2.94 9.21 9.01
C VAL A 192 -2.26 8.77 10.31
N SER A 193 -1.06 9.30 10.60
CA SER A 193 -0.35 9.01 11.86
C SER A 193 -1.16 9.43 13.08
N THR A 194 -1.65 10.67 13.09
CA THR A 194 -2.50 11.23 14.14
C THR A 194 -3.74 10.37 14.38
N TRP A 195 -4.47 10.01 13.33
CA TRP A 195 -5.70 9.23 13.46
C TRP A 195 -5.46 7.79 13.91
N ARG A 196 -4.38 7.16 13.46
CA ARG A 196 -3.96 5.83 13.94
C ARG A 196 -3.60 5.84 15.44
N SER A 197 -3.18 6.98 15.98
CA SER A 197 -2.96 7.16 17.42
C SER A 197 -4.24 7.41 18.23
N GLY A 198 -5.40 7.57 17.56
CA GLY A 198 -6.69 7.84 18.20
C GLY A 198 -6.99 9.32 18.48
N GLN A 199 -6.10 10.22 18.06
CA GLN A 199 -6.31 11.67 18.10
C GLN A 199 -7.08 12.13 16.86
N VAL A 200 -7.99 13.09 16.99
CA VAL A 200 -8.86 13.53 15.86
C VAL A 200 -8.29 14.76 15.14
N GLU A 201 -7.68 15.67 15.89
CA GLU A 201 -7.14 16.94 15.41
C GLU A 201 -5.76 16.74 14.78
N VAL A 202 -5.64 17.19 13.54
CA VAL A 202 -4.41 17.28 12.73
C VAL A 202 -3.96 18.73 12.65
#